data_AF-B4HZV3-F1
#
_entry.id   AF-B4HZV3-F1
#
_cell.length_a   1.000
_cell.length_b   1.000
_cell.length_c   1.000
_cell.angle_alpha   90.00
_cell.angle_beta   90.00
_cell.angle_gamma   90.00
#
_symmetry.space_group_name_H-M   'P 1'
#
loop_
_entity.id
_entity.type
_entity.pdbx_description
1 polymer ?
#
loop_
_entity_poly.entity_id
_entity_poly.type
_entity_poly.pdbx_seq_one_letter_code
_entity_poly.pdbx_strand_id
1 'polypeptide(L)'
;MLRLSSLLPVAFALVLSSVSAEIVNFQTCEDSVDSCTISQVRVTPCPEANSNAACHIRRRHRFTMSFDFTPHFDADTLVASLGWAKSENVELPLLTMDQEACNPYTIRWALKDPVSQKRCCFTIDIKVVR
;
A
#
# COMPACT_ATOMS: atom_id res chain seq x y z
N MET A 1 47.78 -0.62 19.49
CA MET A 1 46.76 0.25 20.13
C MET A 1 46.05 1.02 19.01
N LEU A 2 45.01 0.41 18.43
CA LEU A 2 44.17 1.02 17.41
C LEU A 2 43.39 2.16 18.06
N ARG A 3 43.59 3.38 17.55
CA ARG A 3 43.07 4.60 18.18
C ARG A 3 41.55 4.62 18.11
N LEU A 4 40.91 4.57 19.28
CA LEU A 4 39.46 4.64 19.48
C LEU A 4 38.80 5.86 18.78
N SER A 5 39.60 6.88 18.47
CA SER A 5 39.21 8.12 17.79
C SER A 5 38.88 7.98 16.31
N SER A 6 39.32 6.92 15.62
CA SER A 6 39.01 6.70 14.19
C SER A 6 37.74 5.88 13.94
N LEU A 7 37.11 5.32 14.98
CA LEU A 7 35.86 4.56 14.88
C LEU A 7 34.60 5.45 14.95
N LEU A 8 34.71 6.63 15.57
CA LEU A 8 33.63 7.60 15.70
C LEU A 8 33.06 8.14 14.37
N PRO A 9 33.87 8.55 13.37
CA PRO A 9 33.33 9.05 12.10
C PRO A 9 32.77 7.93 11.21
N VAL A 10 33.30 6.71 11.32
CA VAL A 10 32.82 5.55 10.54
C VAL A 10 31.46 5.07 11.07
N ALA A 11 31.25 5.12 12.38
CA ALA A 11 29.96 4.79 12.99
C ALA A 11 28.84 5.77 12.62
N PHE A 12 29.16 7.05 12.38
CA PHE A 12 28.17 8.07 12.00
C PHE A 12 27.68 7.92 10.55
N ALA A 13 28.50 7.39 9.64
CA ALA A 13 28.15 7.23 8.23
C ALA A 13 27.23 6.02 7.94
N LEU A 14 27.14 5.05 8.85
CA LEU A 14 26.40 3.79 8.65
C LEU A 14 24.89 3.85 8.96
N VAL A 15 24.38 4.98 9.48
CA VAL A 15 23.01 5.05 10.04
C VAL A 15 21.96 5.61 9.05
N LEU A 16 22.36 6.07 7.86
CA LEU A 16 21.44 6.67 6.89
C LEU A 16 20.94 5.65 5.84
N SER A 17 20.35 4.54 6.28
CA SER A 17 19.48 3.77 5.37
C SER A 17 18.11 4.44 5.34
N SER A 18 17.94 5.41 4.44
CA SER A 18 16.63 6.03 4.17
C SER A 18 15.73 5.02 3.47
N VAL A 19 14.76 4.45 4.19
CA VAL A 19 13.64 3.74 3.58
C VAL A 19 12.73 4.81 2.98
N SER A 20 12.78 4.96 1.64
CA SER A 20 11.87 5.85 0.94
C SER A 20 10.48 5.23 0.98
N ALA A 21 9.49 6.00 1.46
CA ALA A 21 8.09 5.62 1.34
C ALA A 21 7.49 6.42 0.18
N GLU A 22 7.22 5.75 -0.94
CA GLU A 22 6.69 6.43 -2.12
C GLU A 22 5.16 6.54 -2.07
N ILE A 23 4.64 7.74 -2.34
CA ILE A 23 3.20 8.00 -2.45
C ILE A 23 2.75 7.56 -3.85
N VAL A 24 1.74 6.69 -3.91
CA VAL A 24 1.21 6.13 -5.16
C VAL A 24 -0.08 6.82 -5.56
N ASN A 25 -0.41 6.77 -6.85
CA ASN A 25 -1.74 7.16 -7.31
C ASN A 25 -2.77 6.13 -6.89
N PHE A 26 -3.91 6.62 -6.39
CA PHE A 26 -5.03 5.79 -5.95
C PHE A 26 -6.34 6.41 -6.40
N GLN A 27 -7.38 5.58 -6.47
CA GLN A 27 -8.75 6.01 -6.75
C GLN A 27 -9.65 5.60 -5.58
N THR A 28 -10.42 6.54 -5.04
CA THR A 28 -11.39 6.24 -4.00
C THR A 28 -12.58 5.50 -4.61
N CYS A 29 -13.10 4.49 -3.93
CA CYS A 29 -14.30 3.78 -4.38
C CYS A 29 -15.54 4.67 -4.25
N GLU A 30 -16.50 4.55 -5.16
CA GLU A 30 -17.69 5.40 -5.23
C GLU A 30 -18.51 5.38 -3.92
N ASP A 31 -18.61 4.20 -3.31
CA ASP A 31 -19.32 3.96 -2.06
C ASP A 31 -18.58 4.48 -0.80
N SER A 32 -17.38 5.03 -0.97
CA SER A 32 -16.55 5.55 0.12
C SER A 32 -16.52 7.08 0.20
N VAL A 33 -17.09 7.78 -0.78
CA VAL A 33 -16.96 9.24 -0.92
C VAL A 33 -17.56 10.00 0.27
N ASP A 34 -18.71 9.55 0.76
CA ASP A 34 -19.41 10.19 1.88
C ASP A 34 -19.04 9.59 3.25
N SER A 35 -18.35 8.45 3.28
CA SER A 35 -18.03 7.74 4.52
C SER A 35 -16.66 8.13 5.06
N CYS A 36 -15.68 8.47 4.22
CA CYS A 36 -14.36 8.91 4.68
C CYS A 36 -13.51 9.56 3.61
N THR A 37 -12.42 10.18 4.04
CA THR A 37 -11.43 10.79 3.15
C THR A 37 -10.10 10.06 3.28
N ILE A 38 -9.58 9.60 2.15
CA ILE A 38 -8.24 9.00 2.06
C ILE A 38 -7.30 10.07 1.56
N SER A 39 -6.30 10.41 2.38
CA SER A 39 -5.40 11.53 2.10
C SER A 39 -4.20 11.08 1.27
N GLN A 40 -3.61 9.94 1.63
CA GLN A 40 -2.39 9.43 1.00
C GLN A 40 -2.34 7.92 1.07
N VAL A 41 -1.77 7.31 0.04
CA VAL A 41 -1.46 5.88 -0.02
C VAL A 41 0.02 5.75 -0.34
N ARG A 42 0.72 4.92 0.44
CA ARG A 42 2.16 4.67 0.36
C ARG A 42 2.42 3.18 0.17
N VAL A 43 3.31 2.85 -0.75
CA VAL A 43 3.78 1.47 -0.99
C VAL A 43 5.29 1.47 -0.93
N THR A 44 5.86 0.55 -0.17
CA THR A 44 7.31 0.47 0.05
C THR A 44 7.81 -0.97 -0.08
N PRO A 45 8.83 -1.23 -0.92
CA PRO A 45 9.43 -0.31 -1.90
C PRO A 45 8.57 -0.15 -3.17
N CYS A 46 8.45 1.07 -3.69
CA CYS A 46 7.82 1.34 -4.99
C CYS A 46 8.50 2.51 -5.73
N PRO A 47 9.69 2.31 -6.31
CA PRO A 47 10.38 3.36 -7.06
C PRO A 47 9.59 3.85 -8.29
N GLU A 48 8.69 3.02 -8.84
CA GLU A 48 7.84 3.32 -10.00
C GLU A 48 6.84 4.47 -9.75
N ALA A 49 6.51 4.74 -8.48
CA ALA A 49 5.63 5.83 -8.10
C ALA A 49 6.15 7.20 -8.56
N ASN A 50 7.48 7.39 -8.64
CA ASN A 50 8.11 8.63 -9.11
C ASN A 50 7.76 8.95 -10.58
N SER A 51 7.41 7.94 -11.36
CA SER A 51 6.96 8.08 -12.75
C SER A 51 5.46 7.84 -12.91
N ASN A 52 4.68 7.87 -11.82
CA ASN A 52 3.25 7.57 -11.81
C ASN A 52 2.91 6.18 -12.37
N ALA A 53 3.83 5.23 -12.29
CA ALA A 53 3.64 3.87 -12.78
C ALA A 53 3.21 2.92 -11.66
N ALA A 54 2.52 1.85 -12.03
CA ALA A 54 2.07 0.81 -11.10
C ALA A 54 3.28 0.14 -10.41
N CYS A 55 3.19 -0.07 -9.10
CA CYS A 55 4.27 -0.64 -8.31
C CYS A 55 4.60 -2.06 -8.75
N HIS A 56 5.88 -2.36 -8.91
CA HIS A 56 6.34 -3.71 -9.22
C HIS A 56 6.42 -4.57 -7.96
N ILE A 57 5.47 -5.49 -7.81
CA ILE A 57 5.40 -6.40 -6.67
C ILE A 57 6.06 -7.73 -7.03
N ARG A 58 7.17 -8.03 -6.34
CA ARG A 58 7.88 -9.31 -6.48
C ARG A 58 7.33 -10.35 -5.51
N ARG A 59 7.13 -11.57 -6.00
CA ARG A 59 6.74 -12.69 -5.14
C ARG A 59 7.82 -12.98 -4.11
N ARG A 60 7.41 -13.42 -2.91
CA ARG A 60 8.30 -13.76 -1.77
C ARG A 60 9.15 -12.61 -1.24
N HIS A 61 8.95 -11.40 -1.76
CA HIS A 61 9.56 -10.19 -1.24
C HIS A 61 8.51 -9.44 -0.44
N ARG A 62 8.92 -8.94 0.73
CA ARG A 62 8.05 -8.13 1.56
C ARG A 62 7.90 -6.75 0.91
N PHE A 63 6.67 -6.36 0.69
CA PHE A 63 6.29 -4.97 0.49
C PHE A 63 5.36 -4.57 1.63
N THR A 64 5.33 -3.28 1.93
CA THR A 64 4.46 -2.70 2.95
C THR A 64 3.57 -1.68 2.27
N MET A 65 2.29 -1.71 2.59
CA MET A 65 1.33 -0.71 2.15
C MET A 65 0.79 0.01 3.38
N SER A 66 0.70 1.33 3.31
CA SER A 66 0.25 2.19 4.41
C SER A 66 -0.56 3.33 3.82
N PHE A 67 -1.60 3.77 4.52
CA PHE A 67 -2.45 4.85 4.03
C PHE A 67 -2.99 5.65 5.20
N ASP A 68 -3.23 6.94 4.94
CA ASP A 68 -3.81 7.86 5.91
C ASP A 68 -5.26 8.11 5.55
N PHE A 69 -6.16 7.90 6.50
CA PHE A 69 -7.59 8.07 6.31
C PHE A 69 -8.22 8.83 7.48
N THR A 70 -9.29 9.57 7.17
CA THR A 70 -10.12 10.27 8.14
C THR A 70 -11.55 9.75 8.00
N PRO A 71 -12.07 8.98 8.97
CA PRO A 71 -13.45 8.50 8.93
C PRO A 71 -14.43 9.63 9.24
N HIS A 72 -15.57 9.66 8.52
CA HIS A 72 -16.69 10.58 8.78
C HIS A 72 -17.84 9.87 9.50
N PHE A 73 -17.50 8.84 10.28
CA PHE A 73 -18.41 8.06 11.09
C PHE A 73 -17.72 7.56 12.35
N ASP A 74 -18.52 7.36 13.39
CA ASP A 74 -18.06 6.78 14.64
C ASP A 74 -17.96 5.26 14.51
N ALA A 75 -16.80 4.70 14.82
CA ALA A 75 -16.56 3.27 14.88
C ALA A 75 -15.51 2.96 15.96
N ASP A 76 -15.81 2.02 16.84
CA ASP A 76 -14.86 1.55 17.86
C ASP A 76 -13.82 0.58 17.28
N THR A 77 -14.17 -0.10 16.18
CA THR A 77 -13.30 -1.08 15.51
C THR A 77 -13.47 -1.01 13.99
N LEU A 78 -12.40 -1.29 13.26
CA LEU A 78 -12.41 -1.39 11.81
C LEU A 78 -11.73 -2.69 11.38
N VAL A 79 -12.34 -3.40 10.44
CA VAL A 79 -11.78 -4.61 9.85
C VAL A 79 -11.19 -4.26 8.50
N ALA A 80 -9.89 -4.53 8.34
CA ALA A 80 -9.21 -4.38 7.07
C ALA A 80 -9.40 -5.60 6.18
N SER A 81 -9.71 -5.37 4.91
CA SER A 81 -9.75 -6.39 3.87
C SER A 81 -8.99 -5.92 2.63
N LEU A 82 -8.44 -6.88 1.91
CA LEU A 82 -7.63 -6.64 0.74
C LEU A 82 -7.93 -7.70 -0.33
N GLY A 83 -8.39 -7.24 -1.48
CA GLY A 83 -8.74 -8.06 -2.64
C GLY A 83 -8.13 -7.52 -3.93
N TRP A 84 -8.30 -8.27 -5.02
CA TRP A 84 -8.01 -7.82 -6.38
C TRP A 84 -9.25 -7.93 -7.25
N ALA A 85 -9.42 -6.97 -8.16
CA ALA A 85 -10.52 -6.95 -9.11
C ALA A 85 -10.16 -7.85 -10.31
N LYS A 86 -10.78 -9.02 -10.41
CA LYS A 86 -10.65 -9.89 -11.59
C LYS A 86 -11.46 -9.36 -12.77
N SER A 87 -12.61 -8.74 -12.48
CA SER A 87 -13.44 -8.00 -13.42
C SER A 87 -14.19 -6.90 -12.66
N GLU A 88 -14.91 -6.03 -13.36
CA GLU A 88 -15.67 -4.90 -12.79
C GLU A 88 -16.52 -5.30 -11.57
N ASN A 89 -17.11 -6.49 -11.60
CA ASN A 89 -18.03 -6.99 -10.56
C ASN A 89 -17.48 -8.14 -9.71
N VAL A 90 -16.25 -8.62 -9.98
CA VAL A 90 -15.70 -9.79 -9.30
C VAL A 90 -14.40 -9.42 -8.60
N GLU A 91 -14.48 -9.32 -7.27
CA GLU A 91 -13.32 -9.22 -6.40
C GLU A 91 -12.97 -10.59 -5.83
N LEU A 92 -11.67 -10.90 -5.81
CA LEU A 92 -11.14 -12.15 -5.29
C LEU A 92 -10.06 -11.88 -4.22
N PRO A 93 -9.80 -12.84 -3.32
CA PRO A 93 -8.72 -12.72 -2.35
C PRO A 93 -7.36 -12.57 -3.05
N LEU A 94 -6.45 -11.74 -2.52
CA LEU A 94 -5.14 -11.53 -3.15
C LEU A 94 -4.35 -12.81 -3.45
N LEU A 95 -4.49 -13.85 -2.62
CA LEU A 95 -3.75 -15.09 -2.81
C LEU A 95 -4.15 -15.83 -4.09
N THR A 96 -5.33 -15.53 -4.65
CA THR A 96 -5.83 -16.12 -5.89
C THR A 96 -5.50 -15.31 -7.14
N MET A 97 -4.75 -14.21 -7.01
CA MET A 97 -4.31 -13.39 -8.13
C MET A 97 -3.54 -14.23 -9.14
N ASP A 98 -4.00 -14.20 -10.39
CA ASP A 98 -3.43 -15.01 -11.47
C ASP A 98 -1.99 -14.57 -11.80
N GLN A 99 -1.28 -15.40 -12.56
CA GLN A 99 0.15 -15.20 -12.87
C GLN A 99 0.37 -14.50 -14.21
N GLU A 100 -0.66 -13.91 -14.81
CA GLU A 100 -0.54 -13.22 -16.09
C GLU A 100 0.15 -11.85 -15.94
N ALA A 101 1.48 -11.91 -15.81
CA ALA A 101 2.39 -10.78 -15.56
C ALA A 101 2.41 -9.67 -16.63
N CYS A 102 1.57 -9.74 -17.65
CA CYS A 102 1.56 -8.79 -18.77
C CYS A 102 0.82 -7.50 -18.42
N ASN A 103 -0.26 -7.56 -17.64
CA ASN A 103 -1.09 -6.39 -17.31
C ASN A 103 -0.98 -6.00 -15.83
N PRO A 104 -1.14 -4.71 -15.50
CA PRO A 104 -1.33 -4.29 -14.13
C PRO A 104 -2.66 -4.84 -13.58
N TYR A 105 -2.66 -5.16 -12.30
CA TYR A 105 -3.80 -5.59 -11.52
C TYR A 105 -4.28 -4.46 -10.63
N THR A 106 -5.58 -4.23 -10.61
CA THR A 106 -6.21 -3.31 -9.66
C THR A 106 -6.47 -4.06 -8.35
N ILE A 107 -5.81 -3.63 -7.29
CA ILE A 107 -6.08 -4.11 -5.93
C ILE A 107 -7.01 -3.13 -5.22
N ARG A 108 -7.90 -3.67 -4.38
CA ARG A 108 -8.87 -2.91 -3.62
C ARG A 108 -8.65 -3.14 -2.14
N TRP A 109 -8.45 -2.04 -1.44
CA TRP A 109 -8.36 -1.99 0.01
C TRP A 109 -9.67 -1.47 0.58
N ALA A 110 -10.13 -2.10 1.66
CA ALA A 110 -11.26 -1.58 2.41
C ALA A 110 -11.06 -1.70 3.92
N LEU A 111 -11.51 -0.68 4.64
CA LEU A 111 -11.74 -0.70 6.09
C LEU A 111 -13.24 -0.66 6.31
N LYS A 112 -13.79 -1.65 7.03
CA LYS A 112 -15.23 -1.73 7.28
C LYS A 112 -15.51 -1.75 8.78
N ASP A 113 -16.48 -0.95 9.21
CA ASP A 113 -17.05 -1.09 10.54
C ASP A 113 -18.04 -2.27 10.53
N PRO A 114 -17.83 -3.31 11.37
CA PRO A 114 -18.74 -4.44 11.44
C PRO A 114 -20.15 -4.07 11.95
N VAL A 115 -20.30 -2.98 12.69
CA VAL A 115 -21.58 -2.59 13.31
C VAL A 115 -22.42 -1.74 12.36
N SER A 116 -21.91 -0.56 11.95
CA SER A 116 -22.66 0.36 11.08
C SER A 116 -22.64 -0.05 9.60
N GLN A 117 -21.80 -1.03 9.23
CA GLN A 117 -21.55 -1.47 7.86
C GLN A 117 -20.96 -0.38 6.94
N LYS A 118 -20.66 0.82 7.46
CA LYS A 118 -19.92 1.86 6.73
C LYS A 118 -18.50 1.39 6.44
N ARG A 119 -17.97 1.79 5.29
CA ARG A 119 -16.62 1.39 4.87
C ARG A 119 -15.87 2.51 4.17
N CYS A 120 -14.56 2.49 4.34
CA CYS A 120 -13.58 3.22 3.54
C CYS A 120 -13.00 2.31 2.48
N CYS A 121 -12.85 2.79 1.24
CA CYS A 121 -12.33 1.96 0.16
C CYS A 121 -11.53 2.78 -0.86
N PHE A 122 -10.44 2.19 -1.34
CA PHE A 122 -9.69 2.70 -2.48
C PHE A 122 -9.06 1.58 -3.30
N THR A 123 -8.69 1.91 -4.52
CA THR A 123 -7.96 1.04 -5.44
C THR A 123 -6.62 1.64 -5.82
N ILE A 124 -5.64 0.76 -6.06
CA ILE A 124 -4.38 1.09 -6.72
C ILE A 124 -4.03 0.02 -7.74
N ASP A 125 -3.22 0.38 -8.71
CA ASP A 125 -2.68 -0.58 -9.67
C ASP A 125 -1.30 -1.07 -9.24
N ILE A 126 -1.12 -2.39 -9.30
CA ILE A 126 0.16 -3.06 -9.08
C ILE A 126 0.50 -3.92 -10.28
N LYS A 127 1.77 -4.19 -10.52
CA LYS A 127 2.21 -5.17 -11.51
C LYS A 127 3.00 -6.26 -10.82
N VAL A 128 2.54 -7.50 -10.95
CA VAL A 128 3.26 -8.65 -10.40
C VAL A 128 4.41 -8.98 -11.35
N VAL A 129 5.63 -8.92 -10.84
CA VAL A 129 6.84 -9.24 -11.60
C VAL A 129 7.56 -10.45 -11.00
N ARG A 130 8.32 -11.16 -11.84
CA ARG A 130 9.13 -12.32 -11.41
C ARG A 130 10.38 -11.89 -10.66
#